data_AF-A0A943UZ43-F1
#
_entry.id   AF-A0A943UZ43-F1
#
_cell.length_a   1.000
_cell.length_b   1.000
_cell.length_c   1.000
_cell.angle_alpha   90.00
_cell.angle_beta   90.00
_cell.angle_gamma   90.00
#
_symmetry.space_group_name_H-M   'P 1'
#
loop_
_entity.id
_entity.type
_entity.pdbx_description
1 polymer ?
#
loop_
_entity_poly.entity_id
_entity_poly.type
_entity_poly.pdbx_seq_one_letter_code
_entity_poly.pdbx_strand_id
1 'polypeptide(L)' 'DPATVEGSSTFESLNVDSLDMVELICELEDRCDIDFGEPEGLTTIDELVAYVDSL' A
#
# COMPACT_ATOMS: atom_id res chain seq x y z
N ASP A 1 5.35 14.64 -2.89
CA ASP A 1 6.78 14.31 -2.81
C ASP A 1 6.85 13.04 -1.98
N PRO A 2 7.62 12.00 -2.35
CA PRO A 2 7.74 10.82 -1.49
C PRO A 2 8.11 11.15 -0.04
N ALA A 3 8.81 12.28 0.21
CA ALA A 3 9.12 12.75 1.55
C ALA A 3 7.91 13.28 2.36
N THR A 4 6.75 13.48 1.73
CA THR A 4 5.51 13.93 2.41
C THR A 4 4.55 12.77 2.71
N VAL A 5 4.95 11.53 2.41
CA VAL A 5 4.16 10.34 2.72
C VAL A 5 4.40 9.98 4.19
N GLU A 6 3.33 10.02 4.99
CA GLU A 6 3.34 9.61 6.39
C GLU A 6 2.50 8.34 6.56
N GLY A 7 2.73 7.60 7.66
CA GLY A 7 1.95 6.40 7.98
C GLY A 7 0.44 6.65 8.06
N SER A 8 0.06 7.82 8.60
CA SER A 8 -1.34 8.27 8.68
C SER A 8 -1.89 8.82 7.36
N SER A 9 -1.08 8.94 6.30
CA SER A 9 -1.57 9.37 5.00
C SER A 9 -2.52 8.33 4.42
N THR A 10 -3.62 8.79 3.84
CA THR A 10 -4.58 7.92 3.15
C THR A 10 -4.27 7.83 1.66
N PHE A 11 -4.67 6.74 1.01
CA PHE A 11 -4.56 6.59 -0.45
C PHE A 11 -5.26 7.73 -1.20
N GLU A 12 -6.43 8.15 -0.73
CA GLU A 12 -7.12 9.34 -1.27
C GLU A 12 -6.30 10.63 -1.11
N SER A 13 -5.66 10.86 0.04
CA SER A 13 -4.85 12.07 0.28
C SER A 13 -3.60 12.12 -0.59
N LEU A 14 -3.06 10.95 -0.93
CA LEU A 14 -1.93 10.77 -1.84
C LEU A 14 -2.36 10.75 -3.31
N ASN A 15 -3.67 10.85 -3.58
CA ASN A 15 -4.27 10.79 -4.90
C ASN A 15 -3.87 9.49 -5.64
N VAL A 16 -3.85 8.39 -4.91
CA VAL A 16 -3.60 7.03 -5.41
C VAL A 16 -4.94 6.48 -5.90
N ASP A 17 -5.00 6.12 -7.17
CA ASP A 17 -6.18 5.51 -7.75
C ASP A 17 -6.13 3.97 -7.68
N SER A 18 -7.18 3.31 -8.18
CA SER A 18 -7.26 1.85 -8.16
C SER A 18 -6.21 1.16 -9.04
N LEU A 19 -5.68 1.82 -10.07
CA LEU A 19 -4.61 1.29 -10.90
C LEU A 19 -3.25 1.46 -10.21
N ASP A 20 -3.03 2.61 -9.58
CA ASP A 20 -1.84 2.86 -8.77
C ASP A 20 -1.72 1.84 -7.63
N MET A 21 -2.84 1.46 -7.01
CA MET A 21 -2.87 0.40 -5.98
C MET A 21 -2.43 -0.96 -6.52
N VAL A 22 -2.86 -1.33 -7.74
CA VAL A 22 -2.46 -2.59 -8.36
C VAL A 22 -0.96 -2.59 -8.67
N GLU A 23 -0.42 -1.49 -9.21
CA GLU A 23 1.01 -1.36 -9.46
C GLU A 23 1.82 -1.41 -8.15
N LEU A 24 1.36 -0.73 -7.10
CA LEU A 24 1.99 -0.75 -5.77
C LEU A 24 2.02 -2.17 -5.18
N ILE A 25 0.91 -2.89 -5.26
CA ILE A 25 0.82 -4.27 -4.77
C ILE A 25 1.78 -5.17 -5.53
N CYS A 26 1.79 -5.14 -6.87
CA CYS A 26 2.71 -5.95 -7.66
C CYS A 26 4.19 -5.64 -7.35
N GLU A 27 4.55 -4.35 -7.18
CA GLU A 27 5.92 -3.99 -6.79
C GLU A 27 6.29 -4.48 -5.39
N LEU A 28 5.34 -4.50 -4.46
CA LEU A 28 5.54 -5.02 -3.10
C LEU A 28 5.72 -6.53 -3.10
N GLU A 29 4.88 -7.25 -3.85
CA GLU A 29 4.99 -8.71 -4.03
C GLU A 29 6.37 -9.10 -4.58
N ASP A 30 6.82 -8.42 -5.65
CA ASP A 30 8.13 -8.67 -6.26
C ASP A 30 9.32 -8.29 -5.35
N ARG A 31 9.20 -7.20 -4.57
CA ARG A 31 10.30 -6.74 -3.68
C ARG A 31 10.40 -7.53 -2.39
N CYS A 32 9.27 -7.90 -1.81
CA CYS A 32 9.19 -8.59 -0.54
C CYS A 32 9.11 -10.12 -0.70
N ASP A 33 8.93 -10.63 -1.93
CA ASP A 33 8.71 -12.05 -2.23
C ASP A 33 7.50 -12.61 -1.46
N ILE A 34 6.41 -11.81 -1.44
CA ILE A 34 5.15 -12.11 -0.74
C ILE A 34 3.98 -12.23 -1.71
N ASP A 35 2.90 -12.88 -1.28
CA ASP A 35 1.60 -12.89 -1.97
C ASP A 35 0.65 -11.97 -1.19
N PHE A 36 0.40 -10.78 -1.73
CA PHE A 36 -0.35 -9.72 -1.07
C PHE A 36 -1.86 -9.93 -1.28
N GLY A 37 -2.25 -10.52 -2.41
CA GLY A 37 -3.65 -10.78 -2.75
C GLY A 37 -4.48 -9.50 -2.96
N GLU A 38 -5.78 -9.58 -2.68
CA GLU A 38 -6.71 -8.45 -2.80
C GLU A 38 -7.02 -7.87 -1.41
N PRO A 39 -6.32 -6.82 -0.96
CA PRO A 39 -6.61 -6.19 0.32
C PRO A 39 -7.95 -5.46 0.29
N GLU A 40 -8.86 -5.82 1.19
CA GLU A 40 -10.10 -5.07 1.40
C GLU A 40 -9.99 -4.20 2.67
N GLY A 41 -10.32 -2.92 2.55
CA GLY A 41 -10.45 -2.02 3.71
C GLY A 41 -9.19 -1.31 4.18
N LEU A 42 -8.09 -1.34 3.41
CA LEU A 42 -6.92 -0.51 3.69
C LEU A 42 -7.21 0.96 3.36
N THR A 43 -7.04 1.84 4.35
CA THR A 43 -7.32 3.28 4.19
C THR A 43 -6.02 4.09 4.26
N THR A 44 -5.06 3.64 5.06
CA THR A 44 -3.79 4.33 5.36
C THR A 44 -2.56 3.53 4.98
N ILE A 45 -1.42 4.22 4.87
CA ILE A 45 -0.11 3.59 4.61
C ILE A 45 0.29 2.67 5.77
N ASP A 46 0.06 3.07 7.02
CA ASP A 46 0.36 2.24 8.19
C ASP A 46 -0.42 0.92 8.18
N GLU A 47 -1.69 0.94 7.76
CA GLU A 47 -2.48 -0.30 7.62
C GLU A 47 -1.90 -1.22 6.55
N LEU A 48 -1.44 -0.66 5.43
CA LEU A 48 -0.79 -1.43 4.36
C LEU A 48 0.53 -2.05 4.86
N VAL A 49 1.37 -1.29 5.56
CA VAL A 49 2.63 -1.81 6.12
C VAL A 49 2.34 -2.89 7.17
N ALA A 50 1.38 -2.66 8.06
CA ALA A 50 0.99 -3.64 9.07
C ALA A 50 0.41 -4.92 8.45
N TYR A 51 -0.31 -4.79 7.33
CA TYR A 51 -0.79 -5.94 6.57
C TYR A 51 0.37 -6.76 6.02
N VAL A 52 1.34 -6.12 5.36
CA VAL A 52 2.56 -6.78 4.86
C VAL A 52 3.35 -7.46 5.97
N ASP A 53 3.55 -6.79 7.10
CA ASP A 53 4.27 -7.35 8.25
C ASP A 53 3.56 -8.56 8.90
N SER A 54 2.27 -8.74 8.61
CA SER A 54 1.47 -9.85 9.15
C SER A 54 1.46 -11.11 8.27
N LEU A 55 1.96 -11.01 7.04
CA LEU A 55 2.11 -12.10 6.07
C LEU A 55 3.38 -12.93 6.36
#